data_AF-A0A1I8GYE3-F1
#
_entry.id   AF-A0A1I8GYE3-F1
#
_cell.length_a   1.000
_cell.length_b   1.000
_cell.length_c   1.000
_cell.angle_alpha   90.00
_cell.angle_beta   90.00
_cell.angle_gamma   90.00
#
_symmetry.space_group_name_H-M   'P 1'
#
loop_
_entity.id
_entity.type
_entity.pdbx_description
1 polymer ?
#
loop_
_entity_poly.entity_id
_entity_poly.type
_entity_poly.pdbx_seq_one_letter_code
_entity_poly.pdbx_strand_id
1 'polypeptide(L)'
;MWSAGAVIFFVATGYSPFAPAMHEPKEVVYSRVATVGCDWSLLAGHESESLVQQLLVKEADRRLKAEKALKHDFLRQRPINKISNHGCEHTLDEKKCIDYESNYI
;
A
#
# COMPACT_ATOMS: atom_id res chain seq x y z
N MET A 1 -1.84 -10.57 4.07
CA MET A 1 -0.51 -9.97 3.78
C MET A 1 -0.38 -9.44 2.36
N TRP A 2 -0.71 -10.20 1.32
CA TRP A 2 -0.68 -9.69 -0.07
C TRP A 2 -1.51 -8.41 -0.26
N SER A 3 -2.78 -8.46 0.11
CA SER A 3 -3.66 -7.29 0.03
C SER A 3 -3.17 -6.12 0.89
N ALA A 4 -2.47 -6.38 2.00
CA ALA A 4 -1.87 -5.32 2.80
C ALA A 4 -0.74 -4.62 2.03
N GLY A 5 0.10 -5.37 1.31
CA GLY A 5 1.09 -4.80 0.40
C GLY A 5 0.45 -3.92 -0.68
N ALA A 6 -0.63 -4.39 -1.30
CA ALA A 6 -1.35 -3.60 -2.32
C ALA A 6 -1.99 -2.33 -1.75
N VAL A 7 -2.57 -2.39 -0.54
CA VAL A 7 -3.12 -1.22 0.15
C VAL A 7 -2.04 -0.23 0.53
N ILE A 8 -0.90 -0.70 1.08
CA ILE A 8 0.21 0.19 1.43
C ILE A 8 0.79 0.85 0.18
N PHE A 9 0.93 0.11 -0.92
CA PHE A 9 1.32 0.67 -2.22
C PHE A 9 0.35 1.79 -2.64
N PHE A 10 -0.96 1.51 -2.60
CA PHE A 10 -1.98 2.50 -2.96
C PHE A 10 -1.93 3.75 -2.08
N VAL A 11 -1.80 3.57 -0.77
CA VAL A 11 -1.70 4.70 0.18
C VAL A 11 -0.43 5.52 -0.04
N ALA A 12 0.69 4.87 -0.39
CA ALA A 12 1.97 5.56 -0.62
C ALA A 12 2.01 6.31 -1.96
N THR A 13 1.34 5.79 -2.99
CA THR A 13 1.49 6.30 -4.37
C THR A 13 0.25 7.00 -4.92
N GLY A 14 -0.92 6.76 -4.35
CA GLY A 14 -2.22 7.14 -4.91
C GLY A 14 -2.72 6.23 -6.03
N TYR A 15 -1.93 5.24 -6.47
CA TYR A 15 -2.27 4.36 -7.59
C TYR A 15 -2.45 2.91 -7.12
N SER A 16 -3.50 2.25 -7.60
CA SER A 16 -3.70 0.83 -7.32
C SER A 16 -2.72 0.01 -8.17
N PRO A 17 -1.88 -0.85 -7.57
CA PRO A 17 -0.79 -1.53 -8.28
C PRO A 17 -1.28 -2.48 -9.38
N PHE A 18 -2.52 -2.93 -9.28
CA PHE A 18 -3.12 -3.91 -10.20
C PHE A 18 -4.49 -3.46 -10.73
N ALA A 19 -4.77 -2.15 -10.73
CA ALA A 19 -6.01 -1.66 -11.33
C ALA A 19 -6.03 -1.91 -12.84
N PRO A 20 -7.17 -2.39 -13.37
CA PRO A 20 -7.34 -2.52 -14.81
C PRO A 20 -7.41 -1.16 -15.48
N ALA A 21 -6.83 -1.05 -16.68
CA ALA A 21 -7.14 0.07 -17.56
C ALA A 21 -8.58 -0.05 -18.13
N MET A 22 -9.13 1.05 -18.65
CA MET A 22 -10.44 1.01 -19.30
C MET A 22 -10.40 0.03 -20.47
N HIS A 23 -11.34 -0.92 -20.50
CA HIS A 23 -11.41 -2.02 -21.48
C HIS A 23 -10.24 -3.02 -21.45
N GLU A 24 -9.42 -3.05 -20.40
CA GLU A 24 -8.36 -4.05 -20.28
C GLU A 24 -8.95 -5.48 -20.09
N PRO A 25 -8.52 -6.48 -20.87
CA PRO A 25 -8.94 -7.85 -20.68
C PRO A 25 -8.53 -8.39 -19.31
N LYS A 26 -9.43 -9.15 -18.66
CA LYS A 26 -9.19 -9.73 -17.32
C LYS A 26 -7.93 -10.60 -17.29
N GLU A 27 -7.59 -11.27 -18.38
CA GLU A 27 -6.41 -12.13 -18.52
C GLU A 27 -5.12 -11.34 -18.35
N VAL A 28 -5.09 -10.09 -18.84
CA VAL A 28 -3.93 -9.19 -18.70
C VAL A 28 -3.77 -8.77 -17.25
N VAL A 29 -4.87 -8.42 -16.58
CA VAL A 29 -4.88 -8.08 -15.15
C VAL A 29 -4.43 -9.27 -14.31
N TYR A 30 -4.95 -10.47 -14.59
CA TYR A 30 -4.57 -11.69 -13.87
C TYR A 30 -3.10 -12.06 -14.10
N SER A 31 -2.62 -11.91 -15.33
CA SER A 31 -1.19 -12.07 -15.64
C SER A 31 -0.35 -11.10 -14.81
N ARG A 32 -0.75 -9.83 -14.75
CA ARG A 32 -0.07 -8.79 -13.96
C ARG A 32 -0.03 -9.12 -12.47
N VAL A 33 -1.15 -9.57 -11.90
CA VAL A 33 -1.22 -10.02 -10.50
C VAL A 33 -0.32 -11.23 -10.28
N ALA A 34 -0.32 -12.20 -11.22
CA ALA A 34 0.45 -13.43 -11.12
C ALA A 34 1.97 -13.23 -11.28
N THR A 35 2.40 -12.16 -11.95
CA THR A 35 3.81 -11.78 -12.14
C THR A 35 4.25 -10.64 -11.22
N VAL A 36 3.34 -10.07 -10.43
CA VAL A 36 3.58 -8.86 -9.62
C VAL A 36 4.04 -7.68 -10.49
N GLY A 37 3.49 -7.58 -11.71
CA GLY A 37 3.86 -6.60 -12.72
C GLY A 37 3.25 -5.22 -12.47
N CYS A 38 3.50 -4.60 -11.32
CA CYS A 38 3.13 -3.21 -11.08
C CYS A 38 4.27 -2.25 -11.41
N ASP A 39 3.95 -0.96 -11.54
CA ASP A 39 4.95 0.09 -11.75
C ASP A 39 5.69 0.41 -10.44
N TRP A 40 6.81 -0.28 -10.22
CA TRP A 40 7.64 -0.09 -9.04
C TRP A 40 8.32 1.28 -8.99
N SER A 41 8.41 2.01 -10.11
CA SER A 41 9.02 3.34 -10.12
C SER A 41 8.23 4.35 -9.28
N LEU A 42 6.91 4.15 -9.16
CA LEU A 42 6.04 4.97 -8.30
C LEU A 42 6.37 4.84 -6.81
N LEU A 43 6.99 3.74 -6.40
CA LEU A 43 7.34 3.47 -5.01
C LEU A 43 8.84 3.63 -4.73
N ALA A 44 9.66 3.83 -5.77
CA ALA A 44 11.11 3.88 -5.65
C ALA A 44 11.56 5.03 -4.73
N GLY A 45 12.37 4.71 -3.73
CA GLY A 45 12.88 5.65 -2.74
C GLY A 45 11.90 6.00 -1.61
N HIS A 46 10.67 5.48 -1.63
CA HIS A 46 9.71 5.68 -0.55
C HIS A 46 10.04 4.79 0.66
N GLU A 47 9.80 5.28 1.88
CA GLU A 47 10.13 4.55 3.12
C GLU A 47 9.43 3.18 3.25
N SER A 48 8.27 3.02 2.58
CA SER A 48 7.50 1.78 2.56
C SER A 48 7.95 0.78 1.49
N GLU A 49 8.86 1.15 0.58
CA GLU A 49 9.24 0.36 -0.59
C GLU A 49 9.65 -1.06 -0.21
N SER A 50 10.63 -1.17 0.69
CA SER A 50 11.16 -2.46 1.17
C SER A 50 10.08 -3.33 1.83
N LEU A 51 9.14 -2.72 2.55
CA LEU A 51 8.04 -3.46 3.18
C LEU A 51 7.10 -4.02 2.11
N VAL A 52 6.70 -3.19 1.14
CA VAL A 52 5.78 -3.59 0.07
C VAL A 52 6.38 -4.68 -0.80
N GLN A 53 7.68 -4.58 -1.14
CA GLN A 53 8.39 -5.63 -1.88
C GLN A 53 8.38 -6.99 -1.15
N GLN A 54 8.47 -7.00 0.17
CA GLN A 54 8.40 -8.23 0.99
C GLN A 54 6.97 -8.75 1.18
N LEU A 55 5.95 -7.91 1.00
CA LEU A 55 4.53 -8.27 1.10
C LEU A 55 3.94 -8.74 -0.24
N LEU A 56 4.35 -8.13 -1.35
CA LEU A 56 3.96 -8.47 -2.71
C LEU A 56 4.90 -9.55 -3.29
N VAL A 57 5.10 -10.63 -2.52
CA VAL A 57 5.82 -11.84 -2.98
C VAL A 57 4.80 -12.89 -3.40
N LYS A 58 4.95 -13.39 -4.64
CA LYS A 58 4.05 -14.38 -5.25
C LYS A 58 3.90 -15.62 -4.38
N GLU A 59 5.05 -16.20 -4.00
CA GLU A 59 5.12 -17.39 -3.14
C GLU A 59 4.67 -17.05 -1.72
N ALA A 60 3.56 -17.66 -1.29
CA ALA A 60 2.95 -17.38 0.02
C ALA A 60 3.90 -17.68 1.19
N ASP A 61 4.69 -18.75 1.10
CA ASP A 61 5.63 -19.16 2.16
C ASP A 61 6.83 -18.22 2.32
N ARG A 62 7.19 -17.50 1.24
CA ARG A 62 8.27 -16.51 1.24
C ARG A 62 7.78 -15.11 1.61
N ARG A 63 6.47 -14.91 1.66
CA ARG A 63 5.84 -13.62 1.97
C ARG A 63 6.01 -13.27 3.44
N LEU A 64 6.29 -12.00 3.71
CA LEU A 64 6.42 -11.50 5.08
C LEU A 64 5.13 -11.71 5.87
N LYS A 65 5.24 -12.38 7.02
CA LYS A 65 4.14 -12.60 7.98
C LYS A 65 3.88 -11.34 8.81
N ALA A 66 2.66 -11.22 9.34
CA ALA A 66 2.21 -10.02 10.06
C ALA A 66 3.10 -9.65 11.25
N GLU A 67 3.50 -10.64 12.06
CA GLU A 67 4.30 -10.43 13.28
C GLU A 67 5.71 -9.91 12.95
N LYS A 68 6.24 -10.29 11.78
CA LYS A 68 7.52 -9.77 11.27
C LYS A 68 7.35 -8.41 10.60
N ALA A 69 6.26 -8.21 9.86
CA ALA A 69 5.93 -6.94 9.21
C ALA A 69 5.81 -5.79 10.23
N LEU A 70 5.18 -6.04 11.39
CA LEU A 70 5.07 -5.04 12.47
C LEU A 70 6.43 -4.56 13.02
N LYS A 71 7.49 -5.35 12.82
CA LYS A 71 8.85 -5.00 13.24
C LYS A 71 9.64 -4.28 12.14
N HIS A 72 9.09 -4.15 10.94
CA HIS A 72 9.73 -3.46 9.82
C HIS A 72 9.87 -1.97 10.14
N ASP A 73 10.98 -1.35 9.72
CA ASP A 73 11.33 0.03 10.08
C ASP A 73 10.21 1.03 9.76
N PHE A 74 9.61 0.90 8.57
CA PHE A 74 8.44 1.69 8.15
C PHE A 74 7.29 1.72 9.19
N LEU A 75 6.97 0.59 9.83
CA LEU A 75 5.88 0.51 10.83
C LEU A 75 6.38 0.77 12.25
N ARG A 76 7.64 0.40 12.54
CA ARG A 76 8.25 0.53 13.86
C ARG A 76 8.40 1.99 14.30
N GLN A 77 8.61 2.90 13.36
CA GLN A 77 8.83 4.33 13.65
C GLN A 77 7.57 5.09 14.11
N ARG A 78 6.38 4.48 14.03
CA ARG A 78 5.14 5.12 14.45
C ARG A 78 4.65 4.46 15.75
N PRO A 79 4.70 5.14 16.91
CA PRO A 79 4.07 4.61 18.09
C PRO A 79 2.57 4.47 17.80
N ILE A 80 2.11 3.23 17.66
CA ILE A 80 0.69 2.92 17.74
C ILE A 80 0.35 3.20 19.20
N ASN A 81 -0.06 4.44 19.49
CA ASN A 81 -0.71 4.74 20.77
C ASN A 81 -1.74 3.65 20.96
N LYS A 82 -1.62 2.88 22.06
CA LYS A 82 -2.52 1.76 22.35
C LYS A 82 -3.94 2.27 22.16
N ILE A 83 -4.57 1.89 21.05
CA ILE A 83 -5.98 2.20 20.84
C ILE A 83 -6.67 1.32 21.86
N SER A 84 -7.02 1.90 23.01
CA SER A 84 -7.90 1.26 23.97
C SER A 84 -9.13 0.80 23.19
N ASN A 85 -9.58 -0.43 23.40
CA ASN A 85 -10.78 -1.03 22.79
C ASN A 85 -12.10 -0.31 23.18
N HIS A 86 -12.07 1.00 23.41
CA HIS A 86 -13.23 1.84 23.63
C HIS A 86 -13.58 2.44 22.26
N GLY A 87 -14.83 2.25 21.86
CA GLY A 87 -15.33 2.42 20.50
C GLY A 87 -14.77 3.63 19.76
N CYS A 88 -14.43 3.42 18.49
CA CYS A 88 -14.05 4.49 17.57
C CYS A 88 -15.32 5.29 17.20
N GLU A 89 -15.75 6.19 18.08
CA GLU A 89 -16.56 7.35 17.71
C GLU A 89 -15.61 8.55 17.54
N HIS A 90 -14.78 8.49 16.50
CA HIS A 90 -14.19 9.70 15.95
C HIS A 90 -14.94 10.04 14.67
N THR A 91 -15.86 10.99 14.80
CA THR A 91 -16.42 11.75 13.68
C THR A 91 -15.24 12.24 12.84
N LEU A 92 -15.24 11.91 11.54
CA LEU A 92 -14.32 12.51 10.59
C LEU A 92 -14.62 14.02 10.60
N ASP A 93 -13.85 14.78 11.37
CA ASP A 93 -13.92 16.23 11.35
C ASP A 93 -13.41 16.67 9.98
N GLU A 94 -14.34 17.16 9.17
CA GLU A 94 -14.06 17.77 7.87
C GLU A 94 -13.13 18.97 8.08
N LYS A 95 -11.80 18.79 8.04
CA LYS A 95 -10.80 19.83 7.69
C LYS A 95 -9.35 19.33 7.74
N LYS A 96 -8.84 18.93 6.57
CA LYS A 96 -7.85 19.71 5.82
C LYS A 96 -7.63 18.99 4.50
N CYS A 97 -8.37 19.41 3.47
CA CYS A 97 -7.91 19.19 2.10
C CYS A 97 -6.54 19.87 2.01
N ILE A 98 -5.51 19.07 1.78
CA ILE A 98 -4.21 19.60 1.38
C ILE A 98 -4.39 19.94 -0.09
N ASP A 99 -4.47 21.23 -0.40
CA ASP A 99 -4.57 21.69 -1.78
C ASP A 99 -3.31 21.22 -2.53
N TYR A 100 -3.49 20.28 -3.46
CA TYR A 100 -2.47 19.96 -4.45
C TYR A 100 -2.46 21.10 -5.47
N GLU A 101 -1.54 22.05 -5.31
CA GLU A 101 -1.25 23.03 -6.35
C GLU A 101 -0.75 22.29 -7.60
N SER A 102 -1.60 22.32 -8.64
CA SER A 102 -1.29 21.89 -9.99
C SER A 102 -0.39 22.94 -10.63
N ASN A 103 0.94 22.80 -10.48
CA ASN A 103 1.89 23.54 -11.29
C ASN A 103 2.09 22.83 -12.63
N TYR A 104 1.16 23.07 -13.57
CA TYR A 104 1.43 22.90 -14.99
C TYR A 104 2.04 24.21 -15.52
N ILE A 105 3.29 24.13 -15.98
CA ILE A 105 3.88 25.05 -16.97
C ILE A 105 3.95 24.31 -18.29
#